data_AF-A0A1L7I7L5-F1
#
_entry.id   AF-A0A1L7I7L5-F1
#
_cell.length_a   1.000
_cell.length_b   1.000
_cell.length_c   1.000
_cell.angle_alpha   90.00
_cell.angle_beta   90.00
_cell.angle_gamma   90.00
#
_symmetry.space_group_name_H-M   'P 1'
#
loop_
_entity.id
_entity.type
_entity.pdbx_description
1 polymer ?
#
loop_
_entity_poly.entity_id
_entity_poly.type
_entity_poly.pdbx_seq_one_letter_code
_entity_poly.pdbx_strand_id
1 'polypeptide(L)'
;MKDPKKIPVIIISFNQLNYLKKLIDFLLEKGYTNIVIADNASTYEPLLEYLDSISKDVKVLRLEKNYGHLVVWDQPELFSNYTRGFYAVTDADIVPVKECPADFMLYFLQLINKHRRVNKVGFSLDTSIIPDTNTYRNNILNWESKYWKKQTEDGNFYADIDTTFALYRPKNLNWTNMPFMNAVRTKPPYTAIHGGWIIDPTRLTKEQQFYMQTANESSSWKVDESGRLSSKIYHNND
;
A
#
# COMPACT_ATOMS: atom_id res chain seq x y z
N MET A 1 5.23 4.49 25.91
CA MET A 1 5.29 4.38 24.43
C MET A 1 4.12 5.20 23.87
N LYS A 2 4.30 6.01 22.82
CA LYS A 2 3.15 6.66 22.17
C LYS A 2 2.21 5.58 21.64
N ASP A 3 0.91 5.84 21.73
CA ASP A 3 -0.13 4.94 21.24
C ASP A 3 0.10 4.59 19.75
N PRO A 4 0.35 3.31 19.40
CA PRO A 4 0.58 2.88 18.02
C PRO A 4 -0.55 3.27 17.06
N LYS A 5 -1.79 3.40 17.55
CA LYS A 5 -2.94 3.76 16.71
C LYS A 5 -2.99 5.24 16.31
N LYS A 6 -2.14 6.07 16.93
CA LYS A 6 -1.97 7.49 16.59
C LYS A 6 -0.82 7.74 15.62
N ILE A 7 -0.10 6.70 15.22
CA ILE A 7 0.92 6.80 14.16
C ILE A 7 0.21 7.21 12.87
N PRO A 8 0.71 8.24 12.15
CA PRO A 8 0.14 8.64 10.87
C PRO A 8 0.12 7.49 9.88
N VAL A 9 -1.02 7.24 9.25
CA VAL A 9 -1.16 6.36 8.09
C VAL A 9 -1.44 7.25 6.89
N ILE A 10 -0.46 7.41 6.01
CA ILE A 10 -0.56 8.19 4.78
C ILE A 10 -0.93 7.24 3.64
N ILE A 11 -2.10 7.45 3.05
CA ILE A 11 -2.65 6.64 1.96
C ILE A 11 -2.51 7.43 0.65
N ILE A 12 -1.79 6.86 -0.32
CA ILE A 12 -1.67 7.43 -1.66
C ILE A 12 -2.88 6.98 -2.47
N SER A 13 -3.71 7.93 -2.92
CA SER A 13 -4.96 7.67 -3.63
C SER A 13 -4.92 8.25 -5.03
N PHE A 14 -5.35 7.47 -6.03
CA PHE A 14 -5.56 7.93 -7.39
C PHE A 14 -6.65 7.09 -8.08
N ASN A 15 -7.81 7.69 -8.36
CA ASN A 15 -8.88 7.10 -9.19
C ASN A 15 -9.40 5.70 -8.76
N GLN A 16 -9.21 5.29 -7.51
CA GLN A 16 -9.70 4.02 -6.96
C GLN A 16 -10.45 4.25 -5.66
N LEU A 17 -11.70 3.79 -5.57
CA LEU A 17 -12.59 4.01 -4.42
C LEU A 17 -12.78 2.72 -3.62
N ASN A 18 -13.07 1.59 -4.28
CA ASN A 18 -13.55 0.39 -3.62
C ASN A 18 -12.62 -0.12 -2.50
N TYR A 19 -11.33 -0.23 -2.78
CA TYR A 19 -10.37 -0.71 -1.77
C TYR A 19 -9.91 0.38 -0.81
N LEU A 20 -9.87 1.64 -1.26
CA LEU A 20 -9.61 2.78 -0.37
C LEU A 20 -10.63 2.82 0.78
N LYS A 21 -11.91 2.67 0.43
CA LYS A 21 -12.99 2.62 1.41
C LYS A 21 -12.81 1.48 2.40
N LYS A 22 -12.51 0.26 1.92
CA LYS A 22 -12.25 -0.90 2.78
C LYS A 22 -11.06 -0.70 3.72
N LEU A 23 -9.98 -0.07 3.24
CA LEU A 23 -8.82 0.25 4.05
C LEU A 23 -9.18 1.25 5.16
N ILE A 24 -9.89 2.33 4.81
CA ILE A 24 -10.32 3.35 5.77
C ILE A 24 -11.26 2.76 6.82
N ASP A 25 -12.27 1.99 6.38
CA ASP A 25 -13.22 1.32 7.26
C ASP A 25 -12.47 0.39 8.24
N PHE A 26 -11.54 -0.44 7.74
CA PHE A 26 -10.70 -1.31 8.59
C PHE A 26 -9.92 -0.51 9.64
N LEU A 27 -9.28 0.59 9.25
CA LEU A 27 -8.49 1.42 10.16
C LEU A 27 -9.36 2.08 11.23
N LEU A 28 -10.47 2.70 10.83
CA LEU A 28 -11.39 3.38 11.75
C LEU A 28 -12.06 2.40 12.72
N GLU A 29 -12.56 1.27 12.23
CA GLU A 29 -13.16 0.21 13.08
C GLU A 29 -12.18 -0.34 14.12
N LYS A 30 -10.88 -0.37 13.79
CA LYS A 30 -9.81 -0.83 14.68
C LYS A 30 -9.26 0.30 15.56
N GLY A 31 -9.80 1.51 15.46
CA GLY A 31 -9.48 2.66 16.31
C GLY A 31 -8.23 3.43 15.90
N TYR A 32 -7.80 3.32 14.64
CA TYR A 32 -6.76 4.17 14.07
C TYR A 32 -7.37 5.51 13.66
N THR A 33 -6.84 6.61 14.18
CA THR A 33 -7.48 7.94 14.03
C THR A 33 -6.62 8.96 13.29
N ASN A 34 -5.36 8.65 12.98
CA ASN A 34 -4.45 9.55 12.31
C ASN A 34 -4.25 9.12 10.85
N ILE A 35 -5.34 9.23 10.07
CA ILE A 35 -5.39 8.81 8.67
C ILE A 35 -5.29 10.06 7.79
N VAL A 36 -4.37 10.02 6.84
CA VAL A 36 -4.12 11.10 5.87
C VAL A 36 -4.22 10.51 4.48
N ILE A 37 -5.09 11.07 3.63
CA ILE A 37 -5.22 10.67 2.24
C ILE A 37 -4.53 11.73 1.39
N ALA A 38 -3.49 11.32 0.67
CA ALA A 38 -2.88 12.11 -0.39
C ALA A 38 -3.59 11.77 -1.72
N ASP A 39 -4.59 12.57 -2.07
CA ASP A 39 -5.30 12.43 -3.33
C ASP A 39 -4.48 13.03 -4.47
N ASN A 40 -3.95 12.15 -5.33
CA ASN A 40 -2.94 12.46 -6.34
C ASN A 40 -3.57 13.01 -7.64
N ALA A 41 -4.43 14.03 -7.48
CA ALA A 41 -5.26 14.62 -8.53
C ALA A 41 -6.21 13.61 -9.20
N SER A 42 -7.02 12.91 -8.41
CA SER A 42 -8.07 12.06 -8.95
C SER A 42 -9.11 12.86 -9.75
N THR A 43 -9.68 12.20 -10.75
CA THR A 43 -10.78 12.70 -11.59
C THR A 43 -11.97 11.72 -11.63
N TYR A 44 -11.90 10.62 -10.87
CA TYR A 44 -13.01 9.68 -10.74
C TYR A 44 -14.07 10.24 -9.78
N GLU A 45 -15.18 10.75 -10.33
CA GLU A 45 -16.21 11.45 -9.55
C GLU A 45 -16.71 10.69 -8.30
N PRO A 46 -17.00 9.37 -8.35
CA PRO A 46 -17.41 8.64 -7.15
C PRO A 46 -16.36 8.65 -6.03
N LEU A 47 -15.07 8.68 -6.38
CA LEU A 47 -14.00 8.84 -5.40
C LEU A 47 -13.99 10.26 -4.83
N LEU A 48 -14.18 11.28 -5.67
CA LEU A 48 -14.21 12.68 -5.23
C LEU A 48 -15.33 12.93 -4.21
N GLU A 49 -16.55 12.49 -4.54
CA GLU A 49 -17.73 12.55 -3.67
C GLU A 49 -17.49 11.82 -2.33
N TYR A 50 -16.90 10.62 -2.39
CA TYR A 50 -16.58 9.86 -1.20
C TYR A 50 -15.58 10.59 -0.29
N LEU A 51 -14.48 11.09 -0.87
CA LEU A 51 -13.45 11.82 -0.12
C LEU A 51 -14.01 13.08 0.56
N ASP A 52 -14.93 13.79 -0.09
CA ASP A 52 -15.60 14.94 0.51
C ASP A 52 -16.50 14.51 1.68
N SER A 53 -17.21 13.38 1.54
CA SER A 53 -18.11 12.85 2.56
C SER A 53 -17.41 12.44 3.87
N ILE A 54 -16.15 11.99 3.79
CA ILE A 54 -15.37 11.50 4.96
C ILE A 54 -14.37 12.53 5.51
N SER A 55 -14.32 13.73 4.93
CA SER A 55 -13.33 14.78 5.28
C SER A 55 -13.37 15.26 6.74
N LYS A 56 -14.42 14.90 7.49
CA LYS A 56 -14.55 15.16 8.93
C LYS A 56 -13.82 14.13 9.79
N ASP A 57 -13.68 12.90 9.31
CA ASP A 57 -13.12 11.77 10.05
C ASP A 57 -11.65 11.50 9.69
N VAL A 58 -11.26 11.83 8.45
CA VAL A 58 -9.90 11.65 7.93
C VAL A 58 -9.39 12.94 7.28
N LYS A 59 -8.07 13.15 7.32
CA LYS A 59 -7.46 14.30 6.65
C LYS A 59 -7.30 14.00 5.16
N VAL A 60 -7.96 14.75 4.29
CA VAL A 60 -7.77 14.67 2.84
C VAL A 60 -6.91 15.83 2.36
N LEU A 61 -5.84 15.53 1.62
CA LEU A 61 -4.97 16.49 0.96
C LEU A 61 -5.09 16.28 -0.55
N ARG A 62 -5.75 17.24 -1.23
CA ARG A 62 -5.95 17.24 -2.68
C ARG A 62 -4.73 17.87 -3.34
N LEU A 63 -4.07 17.13 -4.22
CA LEU A 63 -2.88 17.59 -4.94
C LEU A 63 -3.26 18.12 -6.33
N GLU A 64 -2.48 19.09 -6.82
CA GLU A 64 -2.77 19.77 -8.09
C GLU A 64 -2.54 18.91 -9.34
N LYS A 65 -1.72 17.87 -9.21
CA LYS A 65 -1.42 16.90 -10.26
C LYS A 65 -1.02 15.56 -9.66
N ASN A 66 -0.92 14.53 -10.51
CA ASN A 66 -0.42 13.23 -10.12
C ASN A 66 1.12 13.25 -10.00
N TYR A 67 1.64 13.20 -8.78
CA TYR A 67 3.07 13.18 -8.45
C TYR A 67 3.65 11.76 -8.37
N GLY A 68 2.87 10.72 -8.70
CA GLY A 68 3.31 9.33 -8.63
C GLY A 68 3.36 8.76 -7.20
N HIS A 69 3.92 7.55 -7.08
CA HIS A 69 3.93 6.76 -5.84
C HIS A 69 4.91 7.28 -4.78
N LEU A 70 5.84 8.18 -5.13
CA LEU A 70 6.78 8.79 -4.19
C LEU A 70 6.28 10.09 -3.56
N VAL A 71 5.03 10.46 -3.82
CA VAL A 71 4.41 11.73 -3.43
C VAL A 71 4.58 12.09 -1.95
N VAL A 72 4.60 11.11 -1.05
CA VAL A 72 4.77 11.34 0.40
C VAL A 72 6.15 11.94 0.73
N TRP A 73 7.18 11.56 -0.02
CA TRP A 73 8.55 12.02 0.18
C TRP A 73 8.87 13.27 -0.65
N ASP A 74 8.20 13.43 -1.79
CA ASP A 74 8.43 14.56 -2.71
C ASP A 74 7.63 15.82 -2.35
N GLN A 75 6.46 15.67 -1.71
CA GLN A 75 5.63 16.80 -1.32
C GLN A 75 6.02 17.35 0.06
N PRO A 76 6.47 18.62 0.17
CA PRO A 76 6.89 19.19 1.44
C PRO A 76 5.83 19.16 2.54
N GLU A 77 4.56 19.36 2.19
CA GLU A 77 3.44 19.33 3.15
C GLU A 77 3.25 17.94 3.76
N LEU A 78 3.27 16.88 2.93
CA LEU A 78 3.16 15.50 3.42
C LEU A 78 4.40 15.13 4.23
N PHE A 79 5.57 15.38 3.66
CA PHE A 79 6.83 14.96 4.24
C PHE A 79 7.09 15.61 5.60
N SER A 80 7.01 16.95 5.68
CA SER A 80 7.40 17.68 6.90
C SER A 80 6.41 17.52 8.06
N ASN A 81 5.13 17.27 7.77
CA ASN A 81 4.10 17.17 8.80
C ASN A 81 3.96 15.76 9.36
N TYR A 82 4.16 14.73 8.53
CA TYR A 82 3.82 13.36 8.93
C TYR A 82 5.03 12.44 9.13
N THR A 83 6.24 12.82 8.72
CA THR A 83 7.43 11.92 8.80
C THR A 83 8.41 12.21 9.94
N ARG A 84 8.07 13.14 10.86
CA ARG A 84 8.92 13.50 12.02
C ARG A 84 9.07 12.37 13.04
N GLY A 85 8.06 11.51 13.15
CA GLY A 85 8.04 10.31 13.98
C GLY A 85 8.02 9.05 13.12
N PHE A 86 7.68 7.91 13.73
CA PHE A 86 7.26 6.75 12.95
C PHE A 86 5.99 7.12 12.18
N TYR A 87 5.88 6.64 10.95
CA TYR A 87 4.74 6.88 10.06
C TYR A 87 4.55 5.67 9.14
N ALA A 88 3.33 5.41 8.73
CA ALA A 88 3.03 4.38 7.75
C ALA A 88 2.67 5.00 6.40
N VAL A 89 3.09 4.36 5.32
CA VAL A 89 2.70 4.70 3.94
C VAL A 89 2.11 3.47 3.29
N THR A 90 1.07 3.67 2.49
CA THR A 90 0.41 2.61 1.74
C THR A 90 -0.24 3.15 0.47
N ASP A 91 -0.32 2.31 -0.57
CA ASP A 91 -1.25 2.52 -1.67
C ASP A 91 -2.70 2.29 -1.21
N ALA A 92 -3.65 2.92 -1.92
CA ALA A 92 -5.08 2.88 -1.62
C ALA A 92 -5.73 1.50 -1.75
N ASP A 93 -5.08 0.55 -2.43
CA ASP A 93 -5.64 -0.77 -2.68
C ASP A 93 -4.97 -1.90 -1.87
N ILE A 94 -4.18 -1.56 -0.86
CA ILE A 94 -3.61 -2.52 0.09
C ILE A 94 -4.48 -2.57 1.34
N VAL A 95 -5.20 -3.67 1.54
CA VAL A 95 -6.16 -3.82 2.65
C VAL A 95 -5.72 -4.97 3.56
N PRO A 96 -5.54 -4.77 4.88
CA PRO A 96 -5.26 -5.87 5.80
C PRO A 96 -6.29 -7.00 5.67
N VAL A 97 -5.86 -8.25 5.79
CA VAL A 97 -6.78 -9.40 5.77
C VAL A 97 -7.78 -9.30 6.91
N LYS A 98 -8.96 -9.92 6.77
CA LYS A 98 -10.04 -9.83 7.76
C LYS A 98 -9.59 -10.30 9.15
N GLU A 99 -8.72 -11.30 9.19
CA GLU A 99 -8.16 -11.91 10.39
C GLU A 99 -6.99 -11.10 10.99
N CYS A 100 -6.55 -10.01 10.32
CA CYS A 100 -5.43 -9.20 10.76
C CYS A 100 -5.72 -8.56 12.12
N PRO A 101 -4.89 -8.83 13.15
CA PRO A 101 -5.09 -8.28 14.47
C PRO A 101 -5.03 -6.74 14.51
N ALA A 102 -5.81 -6.14 15.41
CA ALA A 102 -5.90 -4.68 15.56
C ALA A 102 -4.59 -4.00 15.97
N ASP A 103 -3.65 -4.76 16.54
CA ASP A 103 -2.36 -4.29 17.03
C ASP A 103 -1.23 -4.43 16.00
N PHE A 104 -1.54 -4.63 14.70
CA PHE A 104 -0.53 -4.75 13.64
C PHE A 104 0.52 -3.61 13.66
N MET A 105 0.14 -2.38 13.99
CA MET A 105 1.09 -1.26 14.06
C MET A 105 2.04 -1.38 15.25
N LEU A 106 1.57 -1.95 16.36
CA LEU A 106 2.43 -2.31 17.49
C LEU A 106 3.40 -3.42 17.10
N TYR A 107 2.92 -4.42 16.36
CA TYR A 107 3.76 -5.50 15.85
C TYR A 107 4.86 -4.96 14.92
N PHE A 108 4.51 -4.06 14.00
CA PHE A 108 5.48 -3.38 13.14
C PHE A 108 6.53 -2.59 13.94
N LEU A 109 6.09 -1.86 14.98
CA LEU A 109 7.00 -1.12 15.88
C LEU A 109 7.99 -2.05 16.60
N GLN A 110 7.54 -3.21 17.06
CA GLN A 110 8.42 -4.18 17.72
C GLN A 110 9.46 -4.72 16.73
N LEU A 111 9.02 -5.11 15.54
CA LEU A 111 9.89 -5.65 14.50
C LEU A 111 10.89 -4.61 13.99
N ILE A 112 10.46 -3.37 13.72
CA ILE A 112 11.38 -2.34 13.22
C ILE A 112 12.42 -1.98 14.27
N ASN A 113 12.11 -2.07 15.57
CA ASN A 113 13.10 -1.87 16.63
C ASN A 113 14.05 -3.07 16.79
N LYS A 114 13.55 -4.31 16.61
CA LYS A 114 14.38 -5.52 16.62
C LYS A 114 15.34 -5.57 15.43
N HIS A 115 14.84 -5.29 14.23
CA HIS A 115 15.60 -5.37 12.98
C HIS A 115 16.23 -4.01 12.63
N ARG A 116 17.31 -3.65 13.33
CA ARG A 116 17.98 -2.34 13.16
C ARG A 116 18.54 -2.07 11.75
N ARG A 117 18.63 -3.08 10.87
CA ARG A 117 19.16 -2.99 9.50
C ARG A 117 18.10 -2.80 8.41
N VAL A 118 16.84 -2.60 8.79
CA VAL A 118 15.75 -2.30 7.83
C VAL A 118 15.20 -0.89 8.04
N ASN A 119 14.71 -0.31 6.94
CA ASN A 119 14.10 1.02 6.92
C ASN A 119 12.60 1.00 7.20
N LYS A 120 11.95 -0.11 6.85
CA LYS A 120 10.51 -0.27 7.01
C LYS A 120 10.11 -1.69 7.38
N VAL A 121 8.93 -1.81 7.97
CA VAL A 121 8.28 -3.10 8.25
C VAL A 121 6.84 -3.00 7.78
N GLY A 122 6.37 -3.98 7.02
CA GLY A 122 5.01 -3.94 6.46
C GLY A 122 4.43 -5.31 6.22
N PHE A 123 3.24 -5.35 5.64
CA PHE A 123 2.56 -6.61 5.37
C PHE A 123 3.24 -7.42 4.26
N SER A 124 3.26 -8.75 4.43
CA SER A 124 3.28 -9.64 3.26
C SER A 124 1.91 -9.62 2.57
N LEU A 125 1.91 -9.83 1.26
CA LEU A 125 0.70 -9.86 0.46
C LEU A 125 0.14 -11.28 0.34
N ASP A 126 -1.12 -11.45 0.73
CA ASP A 126 -1.85 -12.70 0.55
C ASP A 126 -2.19 -12.87 -0.93
N THR A 127 -1.58 -13.88 -1.54
CA THR A 127 -1.76 -14.19 -2.96
C THR A 127 -2.85 -15.22 -3.22
N SER A 128 -3.41 -15.83 -2.18
CA SER A 128 -4.49 -16.82 -2.31
C SER A 128 -5.79 -16.21 -2.85
N ILE A 129 -5.94 -14.89 -2.71
CA ILE A 129 -7.09 -14.11 -3.16
C ILE A 129 -7.12 -13.82 -4.66
N ILE A 130 -6.02 -14.08 -5.38
CA ILE A 130 -5.91 -13.73 -6.80
C ILE A 130 -6.79 -14.70 -7.60
N PRO A 131 -7.84 -14.21 -8.28
CA PRO A 131 -8.79 -15.06 -8.98
C PRO A 131 -8.16 -15.65 -10.25
N ASP A 132 -8.62 -16.83 -10.66
CA ASP A 132 -8.18 -17.48 -11.92
C ASP A 132 -8.56 -16.66 -13.16
N THR A 133 -9.50 -15.72 -13.04
CA THR A 133 -9.85 -14.76 -14.10
C THR A 133 -8.74 -13.73 -14.36
N ASN A 134 -7.78 -13.55 -13.44
CA ASN A 134 -6.67 -12.65 -13.65
C ASN A 134 -5.66 -13.29 -14.62
N THR A 135 -5.58 -12.77 -15.84
CA THR A 135 -4.65 -13.22 -16.90
C THR A 135 -3.20 -13.35 -16.43
N TYR A 136 -2.78 -12.51 -15.47
CA TYR A 136 -1.41 -12.45 -14.95
C TYR A 136 -1.23 -13.14 -13.61
N ARG A 137 -2.20 -13.94 -13.17
CA ARG A 137 -2.15 -14.64 -11.88
C ARG A 137 -0.82 -15.37 -11.67
N ASN A 138 -0.39 -16.19 -12.62
CA ASN A 138 0.85 -16.96 -12.47
C ASN A 138 2.10 -16.07 -12.42
N ASN A 139 2.12 -14.97 -13.17
CA ASN A 139 3.21 -13.98 -13.13
C ASN A 139 3.29 -13.32 -11.75
N ILE A 140 2.15 -12.93 -11.18
CA ILE A 140 2.06 -12.33 -9.84
C ILE A 140 2.50 -13.33 -8.77
N LEU A 141 2.01 -14.58 -8.83
CA LEU A 141 2.42 -15.64 -7.90
C LEU A 141 3.92 -15.90 -7.95
N ASN A 142 4.49 -16.00 -9.15
CA ASN A 142 5.91 -16.21 -9.33
C ASN A 142 6.73 -15.01 -8.79
N TRP A 143 6.29 -13.79 -9.10
CA TRP A 143 6.92 -12.56 -8.60
C TRP A 143 6.93 -12.48 -7.08
N GLU A 144 5.79 -12.72 -6.44
CA GLU A 144 5.65 -12.65 -4.98
C GLU A 144 6.37 -13.80 -4.25
N SER A 145 6.53 -14.96 -4.89
CA SER A 145 7.13 -16.15 -4.26
C SER A 145 8.50 -15.90 -3.63
N LYS A 146 9.29 -14.97 -4.20
CA LYS A 146 10.63 -14.62 -3.69
C LYS A 146 10.58 -13.97 -2.31
N TYR A 147 9.50 -13.26 -1.99
CA TYR A 147 9.34 -12.53 -0.73
C TYR A 147 9.01 -13.43 0.47
N TRP A 148 8.66 -14.70 0.21
CA TRP A 148 8.35 -15.69 1.24
C TRP A 148 9.52 -16.65 1.58
N LYS A 149 10.71 -16.43 1.01
CA LYS A 149 11.83 -17.38 1.12
C LYS A 149 12.71 -17.20 2.35
N LYS A 150 13.11 -15.97 2.67
CA LYS A 150 14.13 -15.69 3.69
C LYS A 150 13.49 -15.31 5.03
N GLN A 151 13.31 -16.27 5.92
CA GLN A 151 12.68 -16.04 7.22
C GLN A 151 13.60 -15.35 8.24
N THR A 152 13.00 -14.57 9.15
CA THR A 152 13.60 -14.14 10.41
C THR A 152 13.42 -15.22 11.48
N GLU A 153 14.12 -15.10 12.60
CA GLU A 153 13.98 -16.03 13.73
C GLU A 153 12.52 -16.14 14.24
N ASP A 154 11.75 -15.05 14.16
CA ASP A 154 10.35 -15.04 14.58
C ASP A 154 9.38 -15.49 13.47
N GLY A 155 9.91 -15.95 12.33
CA GLY A 155 9.13 -16.43 11.18
C GLY A 155 8.57 -15.34 10.26
N ASN A 156 8.97 -14.07 10.43
CA ASN A 156 8.71 -13.00 9.44
C ASN A 156 9.67 -13.14 8.25
N PHE A 157 9.67 -12.23 7.29
CA PHE A 157 10.49 -12.37 6.08
C PHE A 157 11.37 -11.15 5.81
N TYR A 158 12.65 -11.37 5.55
CA TYR A 158 13.53 -10.35 4.97
C TYR A 158 13.26 -10.25 3.48
N ALA A 159 12.52 -9.23 3.08
CA ALA A 159 12.04 -9.05 1.72
C ALA A 159 11.76 -7.57 1.46
N ASP A 160 11.98 -7.15 0.22
CA ASP A 160 11.76 -5.76 -0.17
C ASP A 160 10.28 -5.37 -0.11
N ILE A 161 10.02 -4.13 0.29
CA ILE A 161 8.70 -3.50 0.23
C ILE A 161 8.82 -2.18 -0.53
N ASP A 162 7.96 -1.96 -1.50
CA ASP A 162 7.83 -0.67 -2.19
C ASP A 162 6.88 0.27 -1.41
N THR A 163 5.69 0.55 -1.96
CA THR A 163 4.57 1.29 -1.36
C THR A 163 3.44 0.40 -0.81
N THR A 164 3.69 -0.91 -0.67
CA THR A 164 2.84 -1.77 0.17
C THR A 164 2.79 -1.22 1.60
N PHE A 165 1.65 -1.33 2.27
CA PHE A 165 1.46 -0.83 3.64
C PHE A 165 2.63 -1.20 4.56
N ALA A 166 3.39 -0.18 4.96
CA ALA A 166 4.56 -0.35 5.80
C ALA A 166 4.77 0.85 6.73
N LEU A 167 5.28 0.55 7.93
CA LEU A 167 5.79 1.49 8.91
C LEU A 167 7.24 1.84 8.59
N TYR A 168 7.55 3.13 8.53
CA TYR A 168 8.85 3.70 8.23
C TYR A 168 9.49 4.33 9.47
N ARG A 169 10.82 4.31 9.52
CA ARG A 169 11.58 5.05 10.53
C ARG A 169 11.44 6.57 10.35
N PRO A 170 11.47 7.34 11.45
CA PRO A 170 11.59 8.79 11.39
C PRO A 170 12.89 9.25 10.70
N LYS A 171 12.81 10.36 9.97
CA LYS A 171 13.92 10.99 9.24
C LYS A 171 15.12 11.39 10.12
N ASN A 172 14.87 11.72 11.38
CA ASN A 172 15.86 12.38 12.26
C ASN A 172 16.85 11.42 12.90
N LEU A 173 16.67 10.12 12.71
CA LEU A 173 17.60 9.13 13.21
C LEU A 173 18.63 8.88 12.10
N ASN A 174 19.93 8.97 12.43
CA ASN A 174 21.09 8.79 11.52
C ASN A 174 21.16 7.39 10.87
N TRP A 175 20.14 6.99 10.10
CA TRP A 175 20.05 5.73 9.35
C TRP A 175 20.17 5.96 7.84
N THR A 176 20.79 7.07 7.44
CA THR A 176 20.78 7.66 6.08
C THR A 176 21.44 6.81 4.99
N ASN A 177 21.95 5.61 5.29
CA ASN A 177 22.65 4.76 4.30
C ASN A 177 21.95 3.40 4.06
N MET A 178 20.69 3.21 4.48
CA MET A 178 19.98 1.96 4.20
C MET A 178 19.18 2.08 2.88
N PRO A 179 19.22 1.06 2.00
CA PRO A 179 18.41 1.03 0.78
C PRO A 179 16.92 1.23 1.09
N PHE A 180 16.22 2.09 0.34
CA PHE A 180 14.80 2.38 0.56
C PHE A 180 13.94 1.11 0.67
N MET A 181 14.23 0.12 -0.17
CA MET A 181 13.48 -1.13 -0.28
C MET A 181 13.68 -2.10 0.90
N ASN A 182 14.80 -2.00 1.64
CA ASN A 182 15.14 -2.96 2.68
C ASN A 182 14.08 -2.98 3.79
N ALA A 183 13.38 -4.10 3.90
CA ALA A 183 12.26 -4.25 4.81
C ALA A 183 12.21 -5.63 5.50
N VAL A 184 11.35 -5.70 6.51
CA VAL A 184 10.79 -6.97 6.98
C VAL A 184 9.31 -7.01 6.60
N ARG A 185 8.89 -8.06 5.93
CA ARG A 185 7.48 -8.37 5.69
C ARG A 185 6.94 -9.30 6.76
N THR A 186 5.71 -9.06 7.23
CA THR A 186 5.13 -9.83 8.33
C THR A 186 4.51 -11.15 7.91
N LYS A 187 4.55 -12.13 8.81
CA LYS A 187 3.88 -13.42 8.64
C LYS A 187 2.38 -13.36 8.97
N PRO A 188 1.57 -14.32 8.51
CA PRO A 188 0.19 -14.49 8.97
C PRO A 188 0.09 -14.54 10.51
N PRO A 189 -0.95 -13.96 11.12
CA PRO A 189 -2.10 -13.32 10.48
C PRO A 189 -1.90 -11.85 10.08
N TYR A 190 -0.69 -11.29 10.25
CA TYR A 190 -0.38 -9.91 9.85
C TYR A 190 -0.07 -9.85 8.36
N THR A 191 -1.09 -9.90 7.52
CA THR A 191 -0.96 -9.81 6.06
C THR A 191 -2.01 -8.86 5.48
N ALA A 192 -1.87 -8.51 4.20
CA ALA A 192 -2.81 -7.69 3.46
C ALA A 192 -3.11 -8.30 2.09
N ILE A 193 -4.26 -7.97 1.52
CA ILE A 193 -4.59 -8.22 0.12
C ILE A 193 -4.19 -7.02 -0.72
N HIS A 194 -3.92 -7.24 -2.01
CA HIS A 194 -3.73 -6.19 -3.00
C HIS A 194 -4.93 -6.19 -3.96
N GLY A 195 -5.78 -5.17 -3.84
CA GLY A 195 -7.05 -5.08 -4.54
C GLY A 195 -6.93 -5.03 -6.06
N GLY A 196 -5.87 -4.39 -6.58
CA GLY A 196 -5.53 -4.36 -8.00
C GLY A 196 -5.28 -5.73 -8.64
N TRP A 197 -5.04 -6.78 -7.85
CA TRP A 197 -4.90 -8.15 -8.37
C TRP A 197 -6.24 -8.88 -8.54
N ILE A 198 -7.35 -8.35 -8.01
CA ILE A 198 -8.68 -8.96 -8.13
C ILE A 198 -9.36 -8.39 -9.37
N ILE A 199 -9.13 -9.04 -10.49
CA ILE A 199 -9.54 -8.57 -11.81
C ILE A 199 -10.08 -9.72 -12.67
N ASP A 200 -11.13 -9.43 -13.42
CA ASP A 200 -11.64 -10.23 -14.53
C ASP A 200 -11.66 -9.33 -15.77
N PRO A 201 -10.71 -9.49 -16.72
CA PRO A 201 -10.64 -8.65 -17.92
C PRO A 201 -11.90 -8.70 -18.77
N THR A 202 -12.70 -9.77 -18.66
CA THR A 202 -13.97 -9.88 -19.40
C THR A 202 -15.13 -9.16 -18.72
N ARG A 203 -14.95 -8.75 -17.44
CA ARG A 203 -15.98 -8.18 -16.57
C ARG A 203 -15.43 -7.10 -15.64
N LEU A 204 -14.69 -6.15 -16.20
CA LEU A 204 -14.17 -5.02 -15.44
C LEU A 204 -15.31 -4.15 -14.88
N THR A 205 -15.16 -3.70 -13.63
CA THR A 205 -16.06 -2.70 -13.06
C THR A 205 -15.81 -1.33 -13.71
N LYS A 206 -16.78 -0.40 -13.58
CA LYS A 206 -16.63 0.98 -14.07
C LYS A 206 -15.39 1.67 -13.47
N GLU A 207 -15.12 1.44 -12.19
CA GLU A 207 -13.92 1.96 -11.52
C GLU A 207 -12.64 1.38 -12.15
N GLN A 208 -12.58 0.06 -12.35
CA GLN A 208 -11.40 -0.59 -12.93
C GLN A 208 -11.13 -0.12 -14.36
N GLN A 209 -12.18 0.01 -15.19
CA GLN A 209 -12.07 0.57 -16.54
C GLN A 209 -11.51 1.99 -16.51
N PHE A 210 -12.06 2.85 -15.66
CA PHE A 210 -11.61 4.24 -15.52
C PHE A 210 -10.16 4.33 -15.03
N TYR A 211 -9.80 3.53 -14.03
CA TYR A 211 -8.45 3.49 -13.50
C TYR A 211 -7.44 3.02 -14.57
N MET A 212 -7.75 1.96 -15.32
CA MET A 212 -6.85 1.49 -16.39
C MET A 212 -6.66 2.54 -17.49
N GLN A 213 -7.68 3.30 -17.83
CA GLN A 213 -7.56 4.35 -18.84
C GLN A 213 -6.70 5.54 -18.37
N THR A 214 -6.63 5.79 -17.05
CA THR A 214 -6.02 7.01 -16.49
C THR A 214 -4.71 6.77 -15.73
N ALA A 215 -4.45 5.56 -15.24
CA ALA A 215 -3.23 5.21 -14.52
C ALA A 215 -2.00 5.25 -15.43
N ASN A 216 -0.87 5.67 -14.88
CA ASN A 216 0.43 5.68 -15.57
C ASN A 216 1.21 4.37 -15.35
N GLU A 217 2.45 4.33 -15.83
CA GLU A 217 3.33 3.13 -15.77
C GLU A 217 3.73 2.71 -14.35
N SER A 218 3.50 3.53 -13.31
CA SER A 218 3.75 3.13 -11.91
C SER A 218 2.80 2.01 -11.46
N SER A 219 1.68 1.79 -12.16
CA SER A 219 0.79 0.67 -11.91
C SER A 219 1.37 -0.62 -12.51
N SER A 220 2.08 -1.38 -11.67
CA SER A 220 2.90 -2.52 -12.07
C SER A 220 2.16 -3.61 -12.85
N TRP A 221 0.87 -3.81 -12.57
CA TRP A 221 0.05 -4.87 -13.18
C TRP A 221 -1.11 -4.33 -14.01
N LYS A 222 -0.99 -3.09 -14.48
CA LYS A 222 -1.98 -2.47 -15.37
C LYS A 222 -2.10 -3.28 -16.66
N VAL A 223 -3.34 -3.55 -17.06
CA VAL A 223 -3.67 -4.20 -18.33
C VAL A 223 -4.39 -3.23 -19.27
N ASP A 224 -4.21 -3.41 -20.57
CA ASP A 224 -4.96 -2.70 -21.61
C ASP A 224 -6.36 -3.31 -21.83
N GLU A 225 -7.14 -2.73 -22.74
CA GLU A 225 -8.50 -3.18 -23.06
C GLU A 225 -8.56 -4.62 -23.60
N SER A 226 -7.44 -5.15 -24.09
CA SER A 226 -7.31 -6.55 -24.54
C SER A 226 -6.81 -7.49 -23.43
N GLY A 227 -6.62 -6.98 -22.22
CA GLY A 227 -6.12 -7.73 -21.07
C GLY A 227 -4.62 -7.97 -21.10
N ARG A 228 -3.85 -7.18 -21.86
CA ARG A 228 -2.38 -7.29 -21.94
C ARG A 228 -1.69 -6.31 -20.98
N LEU A 229 -0.63 -6.75 -20.29
CA LEU A 229 0.19 -5.90 -19.42
C LEU A 229 0.72 -4.69 -20.19
N SER A 230 0.53 -3.50 -19.64
CA SER A 230 1.11 -2.28 -20.19
C SER A 230 2.58 -2.10 -19.82
N SER A 231 3.06 -2.76 -18.75
CA SER A 231 4.44 -2.66 -18.28
C SER A 231 5.33 -3.72 -18.92
N LYS A 232 6.41 -3.27 -19.57
CA LYS A 232 7.42 -4.15 -20.17
C LYS A 232 8.34 -4.82 -19.14
N ILE A 233 8.39 -4.32 -17.90
CA ILE A 233 9.28 -4.82 -16.84
C ILE A 233 8.83 -6.20 -16.34
N TYR A 234 7.52 -6.49 -16.44
CA TYR A 234 6.93 -7.77 -16.02
C TYR A 234 6.68 -8.74 -17.19
N HIS A 235 7.05 -8.34 -18.42
CA HIS A 235 7.29 -9.27 -19.52
C HIS A 235 8.63 -9.96 -19.30
N ASN A 236 8.69 -10.93 -18.38
CA ASN A 236 9.83 -11.83 -18.38
C ASN A 236 9.56 -12.97 -19.37
N ASN A 237 10.35 -12.91 -20.45
CA ASN A 237 11.03 -14.01 -21.13
C ASN A 237 10.40 -15.38 -20.94
N ASP A 238 9.74 -15.84 -22.01
CA ASP A 238 9.56 -17.26 -22.29
C ASP A 238 10.86 -18.05 -22.11
#